data_AF-A0A5E6RTY1-F1
#
_entry.id   AF-A0A5E6RTY1-F1
#
_cell.length_a   1.000
_cell.length_b   1.000
_cell.length_c   1.000
_cell.angle_alpha   90.00
_cell.angle_beta   90.00
_cell.angle_gamma   90.00
#
_symmetry.space_group_name_H-M   'P 1'
#
loop_
_entity.id
_entity.type
_entity.pdbx_description
1 polymer ?
#
loop_
_entity_poly.entity_id
_entity_poly.type
_entity_poly.pdbx_seq_one_letter_code
_entity_poly.pdbx_strand_id
1 'polypeptide(L)' 'MQKWRITFVDDHGETINEVFECDECPDKEQAAKLIKARLLPVAAELDLNDLEGRTADARVKELKSQNSIQILGITPI' A
#
# COMPACT_ATOMS: atom_id res chain seq x y z
N MET A 1 -6.47 1.88 17.92
CA MET A 1 -5.20 1.55 17.23
C MET A 1 -4.97 0.04 17.24
N GLN A 2 -5.53 -0.64 16.23
CA GLN A 2 -5.29 -2.06 15.98
C GLN A 2 -4.08 -2.19 15.04
N LYS A 3 -3.28 -3.24 15.21
CA LYS A 3 -2.19 -3.55 14.27
C LYS A 3 -2.72 -4.44 13.16
N TRP A 4 -2.37 -4.12 11.94
CA TRP A 4 -2.75 -4.86 10.74
C TRP A 4 -1.49 -5.29 10.02
N ARG A 5 -1.36 -6.59 9.78
CA ARG A 5 -0.33 -7.15 8.91
C ARG A 5 -0.82 -7.08 7.48
N ILE A 6 -0.07 -6.37 6.65
CA ILE A 6 -0.29 -6.28 5.22
C ILE A 6 0.77 -7.13 4.54
N THR A 7 0.33 -8.10 3.77
CA THR A 7 1.20 -8.99 3.01
C THR A 7 1.12 -8.60 1.55
N PHE A 8 2.26 -8.38 0.91
CA PHE A 8 2.36 -7.98 -0.49
C PHE A 8 3.59 -8.59 -1.14
N VAL A 9 3.61 -8.63 -2.46
CA VAL A 9 4.75 -9.07 -3.27
C VAL A 9 5.40 -7.84 -3.88
N ASP A 10 6.72 -7.72 -3.79
CA ASP A 10 7.48 -6.63 -4.40
C ASP A 10 7.87 -6.93 -5.88
N ASP A 11 8.50 -6.00 -6.59
CA ASP A 11 8.94 -6.17 -8.00
C ASP A 11 9.82 -7.40 -8.20
N HIS A 12 10.58 -7.77 -7.17
CA HIS A 12 11.44 -8.95 -7.17
C HIS A 12 10.67 -10.28 -7.00
N GLY A 13 9.35 -10.24 -6.80
CA GLY A 13 8.54 -11.43 -6.51
C GLY A 13 8.64 -11.91 -5.06
N GLU A 14 9.29 -11.13 -4.19
CA GLU A 14 9.47 -11.45 -2.78
C GLU A 14 8.23 -11.06 -1.96
N THR A 15 7.78 -11.96 -1.09
CA THR A 15 6.62 -11.69 -0.22
C THR A 15 7.07 -10.95 1.03
N ILE A 16 6.64 -9.71 1.15
CA ILE A 16 6.90 -8.83 2.29
C ILE A 16 5.64 -8.78 3.17
N ASN A 17 5.86 -8.86 4.48
CA ASN A 17 4.82 -8.75 5.49
C ASN A 17 5.16 -7.57 6.40
N GLU A 18 4.31 -6.55 6.37
CA GLU A 18 4.56 -5.29 7.06
C GLU A 18 3.39 -4.95 7.98
N VAL A 19 3.71 -4.47 9.18
CA VAL A 19 2.71 -4.22 10.22
C VAL A 19 2.45 -2.72 10.31
N PHE A 20 1.19 -2.34 10.16
CA PHE A 20 0.75 -0.97 10.23
C PHE A 20 -0.27 -0.78 11.34
N GLU A 21 -0.26 0.41 11.94
CA GLU A 21 -1.21 0.78 12.98
C GLU A 21 -2.36 1.56 12.33
N CYS A 22 -3.56 0.98 12.36
CA CYS A 22 -4.76 1.58 11.78
C CYS A 22 -5.92 1.43 12.76
N ASP A 23 -6.80 2.43 12.84
CA ASP A 23 -7.92 2.39 13.77
C ASP A 23 -9.05 1.48 13.26
N GLU A 24 -9.25 1.45 11.94
CA GLU A 24 -10.18 0.56 11.24
C GLU A 24 -9.43 -0.44 10.34
N CYS A 25 -10.16 -1.45 9.82
CA CYS A 25 -9.62 -2.41 8.86
C CYS A 25 -9.19 -1.68 7.59
N PRO A 26 -7.88 -1.61 7.27
CA PRO A 26 -7.46 -0.92 6.07
C PRO A 26 -7.91 -1.72 4.86
N ASP A 27 -8.53 -1.04 3.91
CA ASP A 27 -8.78 -1.56 2.58
C ASP A 27 -7.48 -1.63 1.76
N LYS A 28 -7.56 -2.21 0.56
CA LYS A 28 -6.40 -2.37 -0.33
C LYS A 28 -5.78 -1.02 -0.72
N GLU A 29 -6.56 0.06 -0.79
CA GLU A 29 -6.04 1.39 -1.11
C GLU A 29 -5.26 2.00 0.04
N GLN A 30 -5.80 1.94 1.26
CA GLN A 30 -5.08 2.37 2.45
C GLN A 30 -3.79 1.57 2.61
N ALA A 31 -3.87 0.25 2.42
CA ALA A 31 -2.70 -0.61 2.40
C ALA A 31 -1.66 -0.18 1.36
N ALA A 32 -2.07 0.09 0.11
CA ALA A 32 -1.17 0.54 -0.94
C ALA A 32 -0.49 1.86 -0.58
N LYS A 33 -1.25 2.82 -0.01
CA LYS A 33 -0.71 4.09 0.46
C LYS A 33 0.35 3.90 1.54
N LEU A 34 0.07 3.06 2.52
CA LEU A 34 0.95 2.79 3.65
C LEU A 34 2.25 2.10 3.20
N ILE A 35 2.14 1.07 2.35
CA ILE A 35 3.29 0.37 1.75
C ILE A 35 4.13 1.36 0.96
N LYS A 36 3.51 2.18 0.10
CA LYS A 36 4.22 3.16 -0.72
C LYS A 36 4.95 4.18 0.15
N ALA A 37 4.30 4.72 1.18
CA ALA A 37 4.93 5.65 2.11
C ALA A 37 6.11 5.04 2.88
N ARG A 38 6.07 3.74 3.14
CA ARG A 38 7.11 3.03 3.89
C ARG A 38 8.29 2.60 3.03
N LEU A 39 8.03 2.00 1.88
CA LEU A 39 9.06 1.49 0.96
C LEU A 39 9.62 2.57 0.04
N LEU A 40 8.76 3.48 -0.41
CA LEU A 40 9.05 4.45 -1.46
C LEU A 40 8.60 5.85 -1.02
N PRO A 41 9.18 6.40 0.06
CA PRO A 41 8.76 7.71 0.60
C PRO A 41 8.80 8.79 -0.49
N VAL A 42 9.83 8.78 -1.35
CA VAL A 42 9.94 9.71 -2.48
C VAL A 42 8.79 9.53 -3.49
N ALA A 43 8.41 8.30 -3.81
CA ALA A 43 7.28 8.05 -4.71
C ALA A 43 5.94 8.40 -4.06
N ALA A 44 5.82 8.24 -2.73
CA ALA A 44 4.64 8.62 -1.98
C ALA A 44 4.47 10.15 -1.93
N GLU A 45 5.56 10.91 -1.80
CA GLU A 45 5.55 12.37 -1.86
C GLU A 45 5.12 12.90 -3.24
N LEU A 46 5.58 12.28 -4.32
CA LEU A 46 5.19 12.65 -5.68
C LEU A 46 3.73 12.30 -6.00
N ASP A 47 3.25 11.16 -5.50
CA ASP A 47 1.87 10.67 -5.66
C ASP A 47 0.82 11.55 -4.98
N LEU A 48 1.15 12.13 -3.82
CA LEU A 48 0.25 13.02 -3.08
C LEU A 48 -0.19 14.25 -3.91
N ASN A 49 0.57 14.64 -4.93
CA ASN A 49 0.21 15.76 -5.80
C ASN A 49 -0.62 15.33 -7.04
N ASP A 50 -0.50 14.08 -7.49
CA ASP A 50 -1.07 13.61 -8.77
C ASP A 50 -2.38 12.81 -8.60
N LEU A 51 -2.62 12.21 -7.43
CA LEU A 51 -3.77 11.32 -7.20
C LEU A 51 -4.90 11.93 -6.35
N GLU A 52 -4.77 13.18 -5.86
CA GLU A 52 -5.87 13.88 -5.19
C GLU A 52 -7.04 14.09 -6.18
N GLY A 53 -8.12 13.32 -5.99
CA GLY A 53 -9.32 13.38 -6.84
C GLY A 53 -9.51 12.22 -7.83
N ARG A 54 -8.63 11.20 -7.82
CA ARG A 54 -8.81 9.98 -8.63
C ARG A 54 -9.68 8.92 -7.95
N THR A 55 -10.28 8.07 -8.78
CA THR A 55 -11.15 6.94 -8.43
C THR A 55 -10.55 6.06 -7.33
N ALA A 56 -11.43 5.49 -6.48
CA ALA A 56 -11.08 4.37 -5.65
C ALA A 56 -10.36 3.29 -6.50
N ASP A 57 -9.32 2.66 -5.94
CA ASP A 57 -8.35 1.76 -6.58
C ASP A 57 -7.20 2.38 -7.39
N ALA A 58 -7.14 3.71 -7.57
CA ALA A 58 -6.04 4.34 -8.32
C ALA A 58 -4.65 4.00 -7.73
N ARG A 59 -4.53 4.06 -6.40
CA ARG A 59 -3.28 3.80 -5.68
C ARG A 59 -2.83 2.35 -5.82
N VAL A 60 -3.76 1.39 -5.73
CA VAL A 60 -3.46 -0.05 -5.88
C VAL A 60 -2.98 -0.35 -7.30
N LYS A 61 -3.66 0.23 -8.29
CA LYS A 61 -3.34 0.02 -9.69
C LYS A 61 -1.99 0.62 -10.06
N GLU A 62 -1.68 1.79 -9.51
CA GLU A 62 -0.39 2.44 -9.69
C GLU A 62 0.72 1.68 -8.97
N LEU A 63 0.51 1.24 -7.73
CA LEU A 63 1.48 0.45 -6.97
C LEU A 63 1.91 -0.80 -7.77
N LYS A 64 0.94 -1.47 -8.39
CA LYS A 64 1.19 -2.61 -9.28
C LYS A 64 1.81 -2.23 -10.62
N SER A 65 1.42 -1.12 -11.22
CA SER A 65 1.88 -0.77 -12.58
C SER A 65 3.24 -0.06 -12.59
N GLN A 66 3.54 0.75 -11.58
CA GLN A 66 4.77 1.52 -11.47
C GLN A 66 5.86 0.78 -10.67
N ASN A 67 5.47 -0.01 -9.66
CA ASN A 67 6.42 -0.65 -8.75
C ASN A 67 6.30 -2.17 -8.77
N SER A 68 5.45 -2.75 -9.63
CA SER A 68 5.17 -4.19 -9.68
C SER A 68 4.72 -4.79 -8.34
N ILE A 69 4.29 -3.96 -7.39
CA ILE A 69 3.91 -4.42 -6.04
C ILE A 69 2.45 -4.87 -6.04
N GLN A 70 2.17 -6.05 -5.49
CA GLN A 70 0.81 -6.58 -5.39
C GLN A 70 0.45 -6.98 -3.96
N ILE A 71 -0.60 -6.37 -3.41
CA ILE A 71 -1.13 -6.72 -2.09
C ILE A 71 -1.82 -8.08 -2.16
N LEU A 72 -1.33 -9.02 -1.35
CA LEU A 72 -1.87 -10.37 -1.21
C LEU A 72 -3.01 -10.42 -0.20
N GLY A 73 -2.86 -9.75 0.94
CA GLY A 73 -3.85 -9.81 2.01
C GLY A 73 -3.56 -8.88 3.18
N ILE A 74 -4.61 -8.63 3.97
CA ILE A 74 -4.57 -7.76 5.14
C ILE A 74 -5.22 -8.55 6.28
N THR A 75 -4.47 -8.75 7.36
CA THR A 75 -4.94 -9.53 8.51
C THR A 75 -4.69 -8.77 9.81
N PRO A 76 -5.65 -8.77 10.76
CA PRO A 76 -5.44 -8.14 12.06
C PRO A 76 -4.38 -8.90 12.87
N ILE A 77 -3.67 -8.18 13.74
CA ILE A 77 -2.71 -8.70 14.74
C ILE A 77 -3.19 -8.35 16.14
#